data_AF-A0A444HP58-F1
#
_entry.id   AF-A0A444HP58-F1
#
_cell.length_a   1.000
_cell.length_b   1.000
_cell.length_c   1.000
_cell.angle_alpha   90.00
_cell.angle_beta   90.00
_cell.angle_gamma   90.00
#
_symmetry.space_group_name_H-M   'P 1'
#
loop_
_entity.id
_entity.type
_entity.pdbx_description
1 polymer ?
#
loop_
_entity_poly.entity_id
_entity_poly.type
_entity_poly.pdbx_seq_one_letter_code
_entity_poly.pdbx_strand_id
1 'polypeptide(L)'
;QQGMEIAETAGGRRYSAERVLVAAGGFSNFHTLLPRPVDTRVTARTVAFYELGEREMTIFGDMPSTIVLGDREEDHIYILPPVRYPDGKTYLKLGGDTEALSFSQVEDAGAWFRSDGNAAERDHLSRVALQLMPELAGCTVTSAPCVANFTPTGYPYAGFTQSPRIAVLTGGNFVAAKSSDELGRLGAVLLAEGQLGEADFGGALTPVFAAV
;
A
#
# COMPACT_ATOMS: atom_id res chain seq x y z
N GLN A 1 4.34 24.26 -28.73
CA GLN A 1 4.34 23.53 -27.45
C GLN A 1 3.18 22.53 -27.40
N GLN A 2 2.95 21.77 -28.48
CA GLN A 2 1.93 20.72 -28.47
C GLN A 2 2.58 19.42 -27.99
N GLY A 3 1.96 18.74 -27.03
CA GLY A 3 2.36 17.38 -26.63
C GLY A 3 3.12 17.25 -25.30
N MET A 4 3.04 18.22 -24.38
CA MET A 4 3.54 18.06 -23.01
C MET A 4 2.36 18.04 -22.05
N GLU A 5 2.41 17.19 -21.04
CA GLU A 5 1.52 17.19 -19.87
C GLU A 5 2.13 18.05 -18.77
N ILE A 6 1.27 18.68 -17.96
CA ILE A 6 1.69 19.54 -16.85
C ILE A 6 1.19 18.94 -15.53
N ALA A 7 2.11 18.68 -14.61
CA ALA A 7 1.80 18.39 -13.22
C ALA A 7 2.03 19.66 -12.38
N GLU A 8 1.02 20.05 -11.60
CA GLU A 8 1.09 21.20 -10.71
C GLU A 8 1.06 20.73 -9.25
N THR A 9 1.97 21.25 -8.44
CA THR A 9 1.99 21.01 -6.99
C THR A 9 1.07 22.00 -6.27
N ALA A 10 0.61 21.66 -5.08
CA ALA A 10 -0.20 22.57 -4.25
C ALA A 10 0.47 23.93 -3.96
N GLY A 11 1.81 24.02 -4.04
CA GLY A 11 2.58 25.26 -3.91
C GLY A 11 2.73 26.05 -5.22
N GLY A 12 1.99 25.69 -6.28
CA GLY A 12 2.00 26.38 -7.59
C GLY A 12 3.20 26.07 -8.49
N ARG A 13 4.14 25.20 -8.07
CA ARG A 13 5.22 24.76 -8.96
C ARG A 13 4.67 23.84 -10.04
N ARG A 14 5.06 24.10 -11.29
CA ARG A 14 4.67 23.34 -12.48
C ARG A 14 5.84 22.58 -13.05
N TYR A 15 5.57 21.34 -13.43
CA TYR A 15 6.50 20.45 -14.11
C TYR A 15 5.88 20.01 -15.42
N SER A 16 6.64 20.03 -16.51
CA SER A 16 6.18 19.60 -17.83
C SER A 16 6.94 18.36 -18.28
N ALA A 17 6.23 17.37 -18.81
CA ALA A 17 6.83 16.15 -19.35
C ALA A 17 6.07 15.64 -20.58
N GLU A 18 6.71 14.85 -21.45
CA GLU A 18 6.03 14.25 -22.61
C GLU A 18 4.99 13.19 -22.21
N ARG A 19 5.29 12.47 -21.11
CA ARG A 19 4.46 11.46 -20.46
C ARG A 19 4.56 11.60 -18.94
N VAL A 20 3.47 11.29 -18.23
CA VAL A 20 3.35 11.33 -16.77
C VAL A 20 2.84 9.97 -16.29
N LEU A 21 3.45 9.44 -15.23
CA LEU A 21 2.95 8.25 -14.53
C LEU A 21 2.38 8.66 -13.18
N VAL A 22 1.08 8.39 -12.99
CA VAL A 22 0.39 8.53 -11.71
C VAL A 22 0.56 7.23 -10.92
N ALA A 23 1.47 7.24 -9.95
CA ALA A 23 1.75 6.10 -9.07
C ALA A 23 1.45 6.45 -7.59
N ALA A 24 0.34 7.13 -7.34
CA ALA A 24 -0.01 7.68 -6.02
C ALA A 24 -0.77 6.69 -5.10
N GLY A 25 -0.73 5.38 -5.40
CA GLY A 25 -1.40 4.36 -4.59
C GLY A 25 -2.87 4.68 -4.34
N GLY A 26 -3.34 4.53 -3.10
CA GLY A 26 -4.70 4.88 -2.69
C GLY A 26 -5.10 6.34 -2.92
N PHE A 27 -4.15 7.22 -3.24
CA PHE A 27 -4.42 8.63 -3.51
C PHE A 27 -4.57 8.96 -5.00
N SER A 28 -4.51 7.97 -5.89
CA SER A 28 -4.49 8.17 -7.35
C SER A 28 -5.78 8.81 -7.90
N ASN A 29 -6.92 8.62 -7.21
CA ASN A 29 -8.20 9.21 -7.61
C ASN A 29 -8.49 10.57 -6.95
N PHE A 30 -7.61 11.06 -6.07
CA PHE A 30 -7.79 12.36 -5.41
C PHE A 30 -7.11 13.50 -6.20
N HIS A 31 -7.50 14.74 -5.91
CA HIS A 31 -6.92 15.97 -6.46
C HIS A 31 -6.84 16.03 -8.00
N THR A 32 -7.71 15.31 -8.70
CA THR A 32 -7.77 15.29 -10.18
C THR A 32 -6.42 14.90 -10.82
N LEU A 33 -5.66 14.02 -10.15
CA LEU A 33 -4.41 13.48 -10.72
C LEU A 33 -4.66 12.67 -12.00
N LEU A 34 -5.86 12.10 -12.13
CA LEU A 34 -6.32 11.39 -13.31
C LEU A 34 -7.47 12.15 -13.98
N PRO A 35 -7.55 12.15 -15.32
CA PRO A 35 -8.66 12.76 -16.06
C PRO A 35 -9.99 12.04 -15.81
N ARG A 36 -9.94 10.73 -15.50
CA ARG A 36 -11.07 9.91 -15.07
C ARG A 36 -10.57 8.97 -13.96
N PRO A 37 -11.34 8.77 -12.88
CA PRO A 37 -10.95 7.86 -11.81
C PRO A 37 -10.85 6.41 -12.31
N VAL A 38 -9.84 5.69 -11.80
CA VAL A 38 -9.78 4.23 -11.95
C VAL A 38 -10.73 3.56 -10.96
N ASP A 39 -11.26 2.39 -11.31
CA ASP A 39 -12.14 1.62 -10.43
C ASP A 39 -11.30 0.97 -9.33
N THR A 40 -11.19 1.66 -8.20
CA THR A 40 -10.42 1.22 -7.06
C THR A 40 -11.08 1.59 -5.74
N ARG A 41 -10.84 0.80 -4.71
CA ARG A 41 -11.31 1.04 -3.34
C ARG A 41 -10.14 1.21 -2.38
N VAL A 42 -10.08 2.36 -1.72
CA VAL A 42 -9.10 2.66 -0.67
C VAL A 42 -9.67 2.19 0.66
N THR A 43 -8.95 1.30 1.35
CA THR A 43 -9.43 0.67 2.59
C THR A 43 -8.41 0.86 3.69
N ALA A 44 -8.88 1.22 4.88
CA ALA A 44 -8.06 1.38 6.07
C ALA A 44 -7.38 0.07 6.47
N ARG A 45 -6.19 0.18 7.06
CA ARG A 45 -5.46 -0.92 7.69
C ARG A 45 -4.80 -0.42 8.96
N THR A 46 -4.78 -1.23 10.01
CA THR A 46 -3.98 -0.96 11.21
C THR A 46 -2.81 -1.94 11.26
N VAL A 47 -1.61 -1.42 11.54
CA VAL A 47 -0.45 -2.25 11.88
C VAL A 47 -0.13 -2.13 13.36
N ALA A 48 0.38 -3.20 13.95
CA ALA A 48 0.88 -3.22 15.32
C ALA A 48 2.42 -3.30 15.31
N PHE A 49 3.04 -2.63 16.26
CA PHE A 49 4.49 -2.63 16.49
C PHE A 49 4.77 -3.11 17.90
N TYR A 50 5.60 -4.14 18.01
CA TYR A 50 6.19 -4.57 19.27
C TYR A 50 7.60 -4.00 19.35
N GLU A 51 7.87 -3.14 20.32
CA GLU A 51 9.23 -2.65 20.60
C GLU A 51 10.07 -3.79 21.19
N LEU A 52 11.16 -4.14 20.52
CA LEU A 52 12.03 -5.24 20.91
C LEU A 52 13.29 -4.70 21.62
N GLY A 53 13.53 -5.19 22.83
CA GLY A 53 14.77 -4.99 23.56
C GLY A 53 15.79 -6.09 23.25
N GLU A 54 16.92 -6.05 23.97
CA GLU A 54 18.01 -7.02 23.80
C GLU A 54 17.53 -8.46 23.98
N ARG A 55 16.66 -8.71 24.98
CA ARG A 55 16.11 -10.03 25.26
C ARG A 55 15.33 -10.57 24.06
N GLU A 56 14.39 -9.80 23.54
CA GLU A 56 13.53 -10.21 22.43
C GLU A 56 14.35 -10.39 21.14
N MET A 57 15.36 -9.54 20.93
CA MET A 57 16.26 -9.66 19.77
C MET A 57 17.06 -10.96 19.78
N THR A 58 17.38 -11.55 20.94
CA THR A 58 18.02 -12.89 20.98
C THR A 58 17.10 -14.02 20.50
N ILE A 59 15.79 -13.80 20.50
CA ILE A 59 14.78 -14.81 20.16
C ILE A 59 14.28 -14.59 18.73
N PHE A 60 13.96 -13.34 18.38
CA PHE A 60 13.28 -12.99 17.12
C PHE A 60 14.19 -12.33 16.09
N GLY A 61 15.45 -12.00 16.43
CA GLY A 61 16.32 -11.18 15.60
C GLY A 61 16.54 -11.71 14.18
N ASP A 62 16.57 -13.03 14.02
CA ASP A 62 16.81 -13.72 12.75
C ASP A 62 15.54 -14.31 12.12
N MET A 63 14.36 -13.97 12.64
CA MET A 63 13.11 -14.54 12.13
C MET A 63 12.79 -14.04 10.72
N PRO A 64 12.21 -14.88 9.85
CA PRO A 64 11.81 -14.44 8.51
C PRO A 64 10.49 -13.67 8.53
N SER A 65 10.19 -13.00 7.41
CA SER A 65 8.82 -12.58 7.10
C SER A 65 7.91 -13.79 7.11
N THR A 66 6.79 -13.71 7.84
CA THR A 66 5.89 -14.84 8.05
C THR A 66 4.46 -14.43 7.71
N ILE A 67 3.75 -15.28 6.96
CA ILE A 67 2.31 -15.17 6.77
C ILE A 67 1.68 -16.32 7.56
N VAL A 68 0.73 -16.01 8.42
CA VAL A 68 0.00 -16.98 9.22
C VAL A 68 -1.44 -16.99 8.75
N LEU A 69 -1.89 -18.17 8.31
CA LEU A 69 -3.27 -18.41 7.89
C LEU A 69 -4.01 -19.02 9.09
N GLY A 70 -4.83 -18.21 9.74
CA GLY A 70 -5.75 -18.68 10.77
C GLY A 70 -6.99 -19.36 10.20
N ASP A 71 -7.80 -19.93 11.10
CA ASP A 71 -9.04 -20.64 10.74
C ASP A 71 -10.09 -19.69 10.15
N ARG A 72 -10.06 -18.42 10.54
CA ARG A 72 -10.95 -17.37 10.04
C ARG A 72 -10.14 -16.30 9.30
N GLU A 73 -10.76 -15.63 8.34
CA GLU A 73 -10.08 -14.60 7.53
C GLU A 73 -9.49 -13.46 8.38
N GLU A 74 -10.17 -13.03 9.43
CA GLU A 74 -9.63 -11.98 10.30
C GLU A 74 -8.40 -12.40 11.10
N ASP A 75 -8.20 -13.71 11.32
CA ASP A 75 -7.03 -14.25 12.01
C ASP A 75 -5.80 -14.34 11.08
N HIS A 76 -5.94 -13.99 9.79
CA HIS A 76 -4.83 -13.98 8.85
C HIS A 76 -3.94 -12.75 9.12
N ILE A 77 -2.68 -13.01 9.45
CA ILE A 77 -1.71 -11.96 9.75
C ILE A 77 -0.44 -12.14 8.94
N TYR A 78 0.22 -11.02 8.65
CA TYR A 78 1.61 -11.01 8.21
C TYR A 78 2.49 -10.39 9.31
N ILE A 79 3.69 -10.93 9.43
CA ILE A 79 4.72 -10.50 10.37
C ILE A 79 5.97 -10.18 9.55
N LEU A 80 6.51 -8.98 9.73
CA LEU A 80 7.80 -8.61 9.17
C LEU A 80 8.93 -8.94 10.15
N PRO A 81 10.14 -9.25 9.67
CA PRO A 81 11.30 -9.39 10.53
C PRO A 81 11.52 -8.10 11.34
N PRO A 82 12.19 -8.18 12.49
CA PRO A 82 12.59 -7.00 13.25
C PRO A 82 13.40 -6.03 12.38
N VAL A 83 12.98 -4.77 12.34
CA VAL A 83 13.70 -3.70 11.61
C VAL A 83 13.89 -2.50 12.52
N ARG A 84 15.03 -1.82 12.35
CA ARG A 84 15.33 -0.56 13.05
C ARG A 84 14.63 0.62 12.36
N TYR A 85 13.89 1.40 13.13
CA TYR A 85 13.16 2.57 12.65
C TYR A 85 13.95 3.87 12.88
N PRO A 86 13.54 5.00 12.26
CA PRO A 86 14.26 6.28 12.37
C PRO A 86 14.38 6.84 13.79
N ASP A 87 13.53 6.41 14.71
CA ASP A 87 13.59 6.75 16.15
C ASP A 87 14.71 5.99 16.90
N GLY A 88 15.42 5.10 16.20
CA GLY A 88 16.53 4.33 16.73
C GLY A 88 16.12 3.02 17.41
N LYS A 89 14.82 2.74 17.55
CA LYS A 89 14.27 1.52 18.15
C LYS A 89 14.08 0.42 17.10
N THR A 90 14.00 -0.83 17.56
CA THR A 90 13.73 -1.99 16.71
C THR A 90 12.33 -2.49 16.98
N TYR A 91 11.56 -2.74 15.93
CA TYR A 91 10.18 -3.20 16.06
C TYR A 91 9.92 -4.46 15.26
N LEU A 92 9.15 -5.37 15.86
CA LEU A 92 8.43 -6.40 15.11
C LEU A 92 7.10 -5.81 14.64
N LYS A 93 6.84 -5.81 13.32
CA LYS A 93 5.62 -5.26 12.75
C LYS A 93 4.68 -6.36 12.31
N LEU A 94 3.41 -6.23 12.70
CA LEU A 94 2.32 -7.11 12.30
C LEU A 94 1.23 -6.31 11.61
N GLY A 95 0.53 -6.95 10.68
CA GLY A 95 -0.72 -6.43 10.13
C GLY A 95 -1.66 -7.57 9.78
N GLY A 96 -2.94 -7.23 9.69
CA GLY A 96 -4.01 -8.15 9.32
C GLY A 96 -4.84 -7.58 8.19
N ASP A 97 -5.93 -8.27 7.87
CA ASP A 97 -6.75 -7.97 6.69
C ASP A 97 -8.18 -7.57 7.03
N THR A 98 -8.35 -6.62 7.96
CA THR A 98 -9.71 -6.11 8.21
C THR A 98 -10.05 -5.01 7.20
N GLU A 99 -11.05 -5.27 6.35
CA GLU A 99 -11.54 -4.33 5.35
C GLU A 99 -12.65 -3.40 5.87
N ALA A 100 -12.68 -3.12 7.17
CA ALA A 100 -13.85 -2.59 7.86
C ALA A 100 -14.22 -1.13 7.49
N LEU A 101 -13.27 -0.36 6.95
CA LEU A 101 -13.44 1.06 6.65
C LEU A 101 -12.84 1.39 5.29
N SER A 102 -13.59 2.08 4.44
CA SER A 102 -13.12 2.59 3.15
C SER A 102 -13.24 4.11 3.05
N PHE A 103 -12.40 4.72 2.20
CA PHE A 103 -12.33 6.17 2.03
C PHE A 103 -12.67 6.59 0.61
N SER A 104 -13.63 7.50 0.48
CA SER A 104 -13.98 8.16 -0.79
C SER A 104 -13.57 9.63 -0.84
N GLN A 105 -13.22 10.23 0.30
CA GLN A 105 -12.73 11.60 0.42
C GLN A 105 -11.29 11.61 0.94
N VAL A 106 -10.49 12.55 0.44
CA VAL A 106 -9.07 12.68 0.81
C VAL A 106 -8.90 13.15 2.26
N GLU A 107 -9.86 13.94 2.75
CA GLU A 107 -9.89 14.45 4.12
C GLU A 107 -10.02 13.32 5.13
N ASP A 108 -10.86 12.32 4.85
CA ASP A 108 -11.08 11.15 5.71
C ASP A 108 -9.83 10.27 5.75
N ALA A 109 -9.24 9.98 4.58
CA ALA A 109 -7.96 9.26 4.50
C ALA A 109 -6.86 10.02 5.25
N GLY A 110 -6.81 11.35 5.11
CA GLY A 110 -5.87 12.20 5.84
C GLY A 110 -6.09 12.18 7.35
N ALA A 111 -7.35 12.21 7.81
CA ALA A 111 -7.69 12.13 9.22
C ALA A 111 -7.28 10.76 9.81
N TRP A 112 -7.49 9.69 9.05
CA TRP A 112 -7.03 8.34 9.38
C TRP A 112 -5.52 8.28 9.57
N PHE A 113 -4.74 8.83 8.63
CA PHE A 113 -3.27 8.86 8.73
C PHE A 113 -2.73 9.72 9.91
N ARG A 114 -3.56 10.56 10.52
CA ARG A 114 -3.23 11.34 11.73
C ARG A 114 -3.71 10.68 13.03
N SER A 115 -4.26 9.48 12.97
CA SER A 115 -4.67 8.68 14.12
C SER A 115 -3.62 7.59 14.43
N ASP A 116 -3.90 6.77 15.45
CA ASP A 116 -3.10 5.57 15.76
C ASP A 116 -3.65 4.29 15.07
N GLY A 117 -4.64 4.44 14.19
CA GLY A 117 -5.38 3.34 13.60
C GLY A 117 -6.56 2.85 14.47
N ASN A 118 -7.02 1.62 14.25
CA ASN A 118 -8.15 1.03 14.95
C ASN A 118 -7.67 0.23 16.18
N ALA A 119 -8.08 0.65 17.37
CA ALA A 119 -7.68 0.01 18.62
C ALA A 119 -8.13 -1.46 18.73
N ALA A 120 -9.33 -1.81 18.25
CA ALA A 120 -9.83 -3.17 18.28
C ALA A 120 -9.03 -4.09 17.34
N GLU A 121 -8.59 -3.58 16.18
CA GLU A 121 -7.71 -4.30 15.26
C GLU A 121 -6.31 -4.50 15.85
N ARG A 122 -5.71 -3.46 16.46
CA ARG A 122 -4.45 -3.59 17.21
C ARG A 122 -4.56 -4.65 18.30
N ASP A 123 -5.65 -4.64 19.07
CA ASP A 123 -5.84 -5.59 20.17
C ASP A 123 -6.04 -7.01 19.63
N HIS A 124 -6.68 -7.17 18.49
CA HIS A 124 -6.79 -8.46 17.80
C HIS A 124 -5.42 -8.97 17.34
N LEU A 125 -4.65 -8.14 16.61
CA LEU A 125 -3.29 -8.47 16.19
C LEU A 125 -2.41 -8.86 17.39
N SER A 126 -2.52 -8.12 18.50
CA SER A 126 -1.77 -8.41 19.72
C SER A 126 -2.14 -9.76 20.32
N ARG A 127 -3.41 -10.15 20.30
CA ARG A 127 -3.86 -11.46 20.78
C ARG A 127 -3.30 -12.59 19.92
N VAL A 128 -3.38 -12.47 18.60
CA VAL A 128 -2.82 -13.47 17.67
C VAL A 128 -1.30 -13.55 17.83
N ALA A 129 -0.62 -12.41 17.95
CA ALA A 129 0.83 -12.34 18.17
C ALA A 129 1.25 -13.09 19.43
N LEU A 130 0.59 -12.88 20.57
CA LEU A 130 0.92 -13.51 21.84
C LEU A 130 0.58 -15.00 21.89
N GLN A 131 -0.38 -15.45 21.07
CA GLN A 131 -0.64 -16.89 20.90
C GLN A 131 0.50 -17.59 20.13
N LEU A 132 1.06 -16.92 19.13
CA LEU A 132 2.11 -17.46 18.27
C LEU A 132 3.52 -17.29 18.86
N MET A 133 3.74 -16.17 19.56
CA MET A 133 5.04 -15.73 20.07
C MET A 133 4.87 -15.24 21.52
N PRO A 134 4.66 -16.14 22.50
CA PRO A 134 4.41 -15.78 23.90
C PRO A 134 5.50 -14.92 24.54
N GLU A 135 6.75 -15.02 24.05
CA GLU A 135 7.90 -14.27 24.55
C GLU A 135 7.83 -12.77 24.23
N LEU A 136 6.85 -12.32 23.43
CA LEU A 136 6.49 -10.91 23.27
C LEU A 136 5.74 -10.33 24.47
N ALA A 137 5.33 -11.15 25.44
CA ALA A 137 4.67 -10.68 26.65
C ALA A 137 5.53 -9.63 27.39
N GLY A 138 4.92 -8.50 27.73
CA GLY A 138 5.58 -7.39 28.41
C GLY A 138 6.27 -6.38 27.49
N CYS A 139 6.33 -6.63 26.18
CA CYS A 139 6.80 -5.64 25.21
C CYS A 139 5.82 -4.46 25.11
N THR A 140 6.35 -3.27 24.82
CA THR A 140 5.52 -2.11 24.50
C THR A 140 4.88 -2.30 23.13
N VAL A 141 3.57 -2.09 23.05
CA VAL A 141 2.81 -2.20 21.79
C VAL A 141 2.30 -0.82 21.38
N THR A 142 2.61 -0.42 20.16
CA THR A 142 2.03 0.75 19.50
C THR A 142 1.36 0.33 18.19
N SER A 143 0.61 1.24 17.57
CA SER A 143 -0.02 1.00 16.27
C SER A 143 0.13 2.19 15.35
N ALA A 144 -0.03 1.96 14.05
CA ALA A 144 -0.10 3.03 13.07
C ALA A 144 -1.16 2.75 12.00
N PRO A 145 -1.74 3.82 11.42
CA PRO A 145 -2.66 3.73 10.30
C PRO A 145 -1.90 3.45 9.00
N CYS A 146 -2.55 2.70 8.12
CA CYS A 146 -2.15 2.46 6.73
C CYS A 146 -3.40 2.40 5.84
N VAL A 147 -3.22 2.36 4.53
CA VAL A 147 -4.30 2.07 3.58
C VAL A 147 -3.83 1.07 2.54
N ALA A 148 -4.76 0.24 2.08
CA ALA A 148 -4.60 -0.61 0.91
C ALA A 148 -5.52 -0.13 -0.22
N ASN A 149 -5.05 -0.22 -1.46
CA ASN A 149 -5.82 0.16 -2.64
C ASN A 149 -6.18 -1.08 -3.46
N PHE A 150 -7.47 -1.41 -3.52
CA PHE A 150 -7.98 -2.62 -4.16
C PHE A 150 -8.57 -2.32 -5.51
N THR A 151 -8.45 -3.29 -6.40
CA THR A 151 -9.03 -3.33 -7.74
C THR A 151 -10.05 -4.47 -7.81
N PRO A 152 -11.13 -4.36 -8.61
CA PRO A 152 -12.04 -5.47 -8.86
C PRO A 152 -11.39 -6.66 -9.58
N THR A 153 -10.24 -6.46 -10.26
CA THR A 153 -9.55 -7.52 -10.99
C THR A 153 -8.61 -8.35 -10.10
N GLY A 154 -8.27 -7.86 -8.91
CA GLY A 154 -7.23 -8.46 -8.07
C GLY A 154 -5.81 -8.28 -8.59
N TYR A 155 -5.62 -7.56 -9.70
CA TYR A 155 -4.32 -7.22 -10.28
C TYR A 155 -4.04 -5.72 -10.18
N PRO A 156 -2.78 -5.29 -9.98
CA PRO A 156 -2.46 -3.87 -10.07
C PRO A 156 -2.77 -3.35 -11.47
N TYR A 157 -3.16 -2.08 -11.55
CA TYR A 157 -3.39 -1.40 -12.81
C TYR A 157 -2.10 -0.77 -13.29
N ALA A 158 -1.72 -1.04 -14.54
CA ALA A 158 -0.58 -0.48 -15.25
C ALA A 158 -0.99 -0.21 -16.70
N GLY A 159 -1.27 1.05 -17.03
CA GLY A 159 -1.66 1.40 -18.41
C GLY A 159 -1.93 2.89 -18.61
N PHE A 160 -2.14 3.28 -19.87
CA PHE A 160 -2.54 4.64 -20.20
C PHE A 160 -4.01 4.89 -19.93
N THR A 161 -4.32 6.14 -19.60
CA THR A 161 -5.70 6.68 -19.60
C THR A 161 -6.20 6.85 -21.04
N GLN A 162 -7.34 7.52 -21.22
CA GLN A 162 -7.78 7.95 -22.55
C GLN A 162 -6.77 8.93 -23.20
N SER A 163 -5.91 9.57 -22.42
CA SER A 163 -4.76 10.31 -22.92
C SER A 163 -3.56 9.36 -23.09
N PRO A 164 -2.89 9.34 -24.27
CA PRO A 164 -1.68 8.55 -24.50
C PRO A 164 -0.43 9.11 -23.79
N ARG A 165 -0.61 10.09 -22.90
CA ARG A 165 0.46 10.76 -22.16
C ARG A 165 0.34 10.61 -20.66
N ILE A 166 -0.82 10.21 -20.15
CA ILE A 166 -1.04 9.99 -18.72
C ILE A 166 -1.24 8.50 -18.51
N ALA A 167 -0.27 7.88 -17.86
CA ALA A 167 -0.32 6.50 -17.41
C ALA A 167 -0.63 6.42 -15.92
N VAL A 168 -1.17 5.29 -15.48
CA VAL A 168 -1.44 4.98 -14.07
C VAL A 168 -0.75 3.67 -13.69
N LEU A 169 -0.12 3.65 -12.52
CA LEU A 169 0.39 2.44 -11.86
C LEU A 169 -0.12 2.42 -10.41
N THR A 170 -1.20 1.68 -10.14
CA THR A 170 -1.86 1.70 -8.81
C THR A 170 -2.58 0.40 -8.51
N GLY A 171 -3.31 0.34 -7.39
CA GLY A 171 -4.17 -0.79 -7.07
C GLY A 171 -3.39 -2.01 -6.58
N GLY A 172 -2.46 -1.82 -5.66
CA GLY A 172 -1.55 -2.87 -5.21
C GLY A 172 -2.18 -4.05 -4.46
N ASN A 173 -3.50 -4.05 -4.24
CA ASN A 173 -4.28 -5.15 -3.66
C ASN A 173 -3.65 -5.72 -2.38
N PHE A 174 -3.17 -4.83 -1.49
CA PHE A 174 -2.53 -5.16 -0.21
C PHE A 174 -1.19 -5.94 -0.28
N VAL A 175 -0.83 -6.51 -1.43
CA VAL A 175 0.31 -7.42 -1.57
C VAL A 175 1.47 -6.87 -2.41
N ALA A 176 1.33 -5.67 -2.99
CA ALA A 176 2.30 -5.13 -3.94
C ALA A 176 3.67 -4.73 -3.35
N ALA A 177 3.78 -4.54 -2.03
CA ALA A 177 5.03 -4.09 -1.41
C ALA A 177 6.21 -5.02 -1.71
N LYS A 178 5.98 -6.35 -1.75
CA LYS A 178 7.03 -7.33 -2.08
C LYS A 178 7.43 -7.35 -3.56
N SER A 179 6.62 -6.72 -4.41
CA SER A 179 6.79 -6.69 -5.87
C SER A 179 7.12 -5.28 -6.36
N SER A 180 7.53 -4.36 -5.49
CA SER A 180 7.71 -2.94 -5.81
C SER A 180 8.74 -2.72 -6.92
N ASP A 181 9.84 -3.46 -6.91
CA ASP A 181 10.92 -3.30 -7.89
C ASP A 181 10.44 -3.69 -9.29
N GLU A 182 9.71 -4.80 -9.39
CA GLU A 182 9.15 -5.26 -10.64
C GLU A 182 8.03 -4.34 -11.14
N LEU A 183 7.15 -3.87 -10.25
CA LEU A 183 6.13 -2.89 -10.63
C LEU A 183 6.76 -1.57 -11.10
N GLY A 184 7.85 -1.13 -10.48
CA GLY A 184 8.63 0.02 -10.92
C GLY A 184 9.23 -0.19 -12.32
N ARG A 185 9.80 -1.38 -12.58
CA ARG A 185 10.29 -1.75 -13.92
C ARG A 185 9.16 -1.73 -14.95
N LEU A 186 8.00 -2.32 -14.65
CA LEU A 186 6.84 -2.32 -15.53
C LEU A 186 6.34 -0.89 -15.81
N GLY A 187 6.29 -0.02 -14.79
CA GLY A 187 5.98 1.39 -14.97
C GLY A 187 6.94 2.10 -15.93
N ALA A 188 8.23 1.78 -15.85
CA ALA A 188 9.25 2.32 -16.76
C ALA A 188 9.09 1.80 -18.20
N VAL A 189 8.85 0.50 -18.38
CA VAL A 189 8.57 -0.10 -19.70
C VAL A 189 7.33 0.52 -20.32
N LEU A 190 6.23 0.61 -19.57
CA LEU A 190 5.00 1.25 -20.02
C LEU A 190 5.24 2.69 -20.51
N LEU A 191 6.00 3.48 -19.73
CA LEU A 191 6.32 4.85 -20.11
C LEU A 191 7.29 4.96 -21.30
N ALA A 192 8.19 4.00 -21.51
CA ALA A 192 9.14 4.01 -22.61
C ALA A 192 8.48 3.53 -23.92
N GLU A 193 7.83 2.38 -23.86
CA GLU A 193 7.32 1.65 -25.03
C GLU A 193 5.87 2.03 -25.37
N GLY A 194 5.14 2.66 -24.45
CA GLY A 194 3.76 3.08 -24.65
C GLY A 194 2.72 1.99 -24.35
N GLN A 195 3.16 0.77 -24.03
CA GLN A 195 2.31 -0.36 -23.69
C GLN A 195 3.11 -1.42 -22.91
N LEU A 196 2.42 -2.33 -22.25
CA LEU A 196 3.02 -3.56 -21.72
C LEU A 196 2.72 -4.72 -22.67
N GLY A 197 3.72 -5.55 -22.95
CA GLY A 197 3.55 -6.78 -23.73
C GLY A 197 2.86 -7.89 -22.94
N GLU A 198 2.58 -9.01 -23.61
CA GLU A 198 1.99 -10.20 -22.97
C GLU A 198 2.90 -10.78 -21.88
N ALA A 199 4.22 -10.80 -22.11
CA ALA A 199 5.21 -11.23 -21.13
C ALA A 199 5.24 -10.35 -19.87
N ASP A 200 4.76 -9.12 -19.99
CA ASP A 200 4.62 -8.13 -18.92
C ASP A 200 3.17 -7.99 -18.44
N PHE A 201 2.34 -9.02 -18.68
CA PHE A 201 0.96 -9.11 -18.23
C PHE A 201 0.05 -7.98 -18.74
N GLY A 202 0.36 -7.33 -19.87
CA GLY A 202 -0.32 -6.10 -20.31
C GLY A 202 -1.85 -6.20 -20.38
N GLY A 203 -2.39 -7.37 -20.77
CA GLY A 203 -3.83 -7.61 -20.74
C GLY A 203 -4.42 -7.68 -19.33
N ALA A 204 -3.74 -8.36 -18.40
CA ALA A 204 -4.22 -8.55 -17.03
C ALA A 204 -4.09 -7.29 -16.17
N LEU A 205 -3.09 -6.45 -16.45
CA LEU A 205 -2.85 -5.20 -15.72
C LEU A 205 -3.58 -4.00 -16.33
N THR A 206 -4.37 -4.19 -17.39
CA THR A 206 -5.09 -3.09 -18.05
C THR A 206 -6.00 -2.37 -17.04
N PRO A 207 -5.88 -1.04 -16.87
CA PRO A 207 -6.69 -0.30 -15.91
C PRO A 207 -8.18 -0.33 -16.26
N VAL A 208 -9.02 -0.57 -15.25
CA VAL A 208 -10.47 -0.36 -15.35
C VAL A 208 -10.78 1.03 -14.82
N PHE A 209 -11.61 1.79 -15.55
CA PHE A 209 -12.05 3.13 -15.14
C PHE A 209 -13.47 3.10 -14.63
N ALA A 210 -13.75 3.80 -13.54
CA ALA A 210 -15.08 3.86 -12.94
C ALA A 210 -16.10 4.40 -13.94
N ALA A 211 -17.34 3.88 -13.91
CA ALA A 211 -18.42 4.35 -14.78
C ALA A 211 -18.67 5.86 -14.61
N VAL A 212 -19.11 6.51 -15.68
CA VAL A 212 -19.52 7.93 -15.67
C VAL A 212 -20.93 8.05 -15.10
#